data_AF-A0A7S2CIM0-F1
#
_entry.id   AF-A0A7S2CIM0-F1
#
_cell.length_a   1.000
_cell.length_b   1.000
_cell.length_c   1.000
_cell.angle_alpha   90.00
_cell.angle_beta   90.00
_cell.angle_gamma   90.00
#
_symmetry.space_group_name_H-M   'P 1'
#
loop_
_entity.id
_entity.type
_entity.pdbx_description
1 polymer ?
#
loop_
_entity_poly.entity_id
_entity_poly.type
_entity_poly.pdbx_seq_one_letter_code
_entity_poly.pdbx_strand_id
1 'polypeptide(L)'
;MYEGIEAPFGFEKINDRWEIGIGMSDGQFSQVSFVNSICTLKGGQHTNHVAEKVIAKLSTVIKKKNKGEEVKAHVIKNHLAVYVNCLIENPSFDSQTKESLTTRPKAFGSVVQLSDKFLKTIEKSGIVDRVLSWAQFKQNEQLKRKGGSKSSKIKGCPKLDDANYAGTAKSKDCTLILTEGDSAKSLAVSGLSIVGRDYYGVFPLKGKPLNVREASHSAIMKNEEIQSIVKILGLKKNEVYKDTSSLRYGHLLIMADQDADGSHIKGLLINFIHHYCPSLMQLPGFLQQFITPIVKVTKNKKSESFYTLPQYDNWKEENGDGRGWDTKYFKGLGTSTAKDAKHYFANLPTHRIDFEALDDPKGGDVVDMAFSKKRVEDRKKWMTDRERGAYVDYEVDQMTYSDFINKELILFSVYDTQRSIPALMDGFKPSQRKVLYGCFKRKLTKEIKVAQLAGYVSEHAAYHHGEVSLTGTIVNMAQNYTGSNNINLLFPSGQFGTRLQGGKDAASARYIFTRLETLTRAVFHVEDDPLLNFLEDDGQSIEPDFYSPVLPMILVN
;
A
#
# COMPACT_ATOMS: atom_id res chain seq x y z
N MET A 1 -1.19 47.94 -32.10
CA MET A 1 -0.46 47.87 -30.80
C MET A 1 -1.08 46.88 -29.81
N TYR A 2 -2.29 46.36 -30.04
CA TYR A 2 -2.97 45.39 -29.15
C TYR A 2 -3.17 44.00 -29.78
N GLU A 3 -2.63 43.74 -30.98
CA GLU A 3 -2.67 42.40 -31.56
C GLU A 3 -1.68 41.48 -30.82
N GLY A 4 -2.21 40.42 -30.20
CA GLY A 4 -1.43 39.36 -29.55
C GLY A 4 -1.23 39.48 -28.04
N ILE A 5 -1.76 40.52 -27.38
CA ILE A 5 -1.72 40.62 -25.90
C ILE A 5 -3.09 40.23 -25.34
N GLU A 6 -3.19 39.02 -24.79
CA GLU A 6 -4.38 38.62 -24.03
C GLU A 6 -4.58 39.56 -22.83
N ALA A 7 -5.81 39.99 -22.60
CA ALA A 7 -6.14 40.84 -21.46
C ALA A 7 -5.79 40.10 -20.14
N PRO A 8 -5.20 40.80 -19.15
CA PRO A 8 -4.92 40.18 -17.86
C PRO A 8 -6.22 39.75 -17.19
N PHE A 9 -6.20 38.61 -16.51
CA PHE A 9 -7.31 38.07 -15.70
C PHE A 9 -7.80 39.04 -14.64
N GLY A 10 -6.87 39.80 -14.08
CA GLY A 10 -7.14 40.84 -13.11
C GLY A 10 -6.19 41.99 -13.35
N PHE A 11 -6.71 43.20 -13.22
CA PHE A 11 -5.95 44.43 -13.11
C PHE A 11 -6.30 45.12 -11.80
N GLU A 12 -5.30 45.66 -11.12
CA GLU A 12 -5.47 46.43 -9.90
C GLU A 12 -4.45 47.58 -9.85
N LYS A 13 -4.96 48.81 -9.68
CA LYS A 13 -4.15 49.94 -9.25
C LYS A 13 -4.08 49.91 -7.73
N ILE A 14 -2.90 49.56 -7.21
CA ILE A 14 -2.67 49.31 -5.78
C ILE A 14 -2.55 50.64 -5.01
N ASN A 15 -1.80 51.58 -5.58
CA ASN A 15 -1.60 52.93 -5.06
C ASN A 15 -1.06 53.83 -6.19
N ASP A 16 -0.67 55.06 -5.87
CA ASP A 16 -0.15 56.03 -6.86
C ASP A 16 1.16 55.58 -7.54
N ARG A 17 1.85 54.57 -6.98
CA ARG A 17 3.12 54.07 -7.48
C ARG A 17 3.06 52.66 -8.08
N TRP A 18 1.91 51.98 -8.06
CA TRP A 18 1.83 50.59 -8.51
C TRP A 18 0.52 50.27 -9.21
N GLU A 19 0.65 49.80 -10.44
CA GLU A 19 -0.42 49.19 -11.24
C GLU A 19 0.02 47.79 -11.65
N ILE A 20 -0.83 46.81 -11.38
CA ILE A 20 -0.47 45.39 -11.54
C ILE A 20 -1.57 44.70 -12.34
N GLY A 21 -1.15 43.97 -13.37
CA GLY A 21 -1.98 43.03 -14.11
C GLY A 21 -1.42 41.61 -13.98
N ILE A 22 -2.30 40.62 -13.86
CA ILE A 22 -1.92 39.20 -13.88
C ILE A 22 -2.72 38.51 -14.98
N GLY A 23 -2.02 37.90 -15.94
CA GLY A 23 -2.58 37.10 -17.03
C GLY A 23 -2.07 35.66 -17.00
N MET A 24 -2.45 34.89 -18.03
CA MET A 24 -1.98 33.53 -18.24
C MET A 24 -0.71 33.51 -19.07
N SER A 25 0.11 32.49 -18.87
CA SER A 25 1.12 32.12 -19.85
C SER A 25 1.12 30.61 -20.11
N ASP A 26 1.59 30.25 -21.31
CA ASP A 26 1.61 28.88 -21.79
C ASP A 26 2.92 28.18 -21.43
N GLY A 27 3.12 27.95 -20.13
CA GLY A 27 4.20 27.10 -19.61
C GLY A 27 5.59 27.75 -19.54
N GLN A 28 5.71 29.04 -19.89
CA GLN A 28 6.86 29.89 -19.55
C GLN A 28 6.40 31.16 -18.87
N PHE A 29 7.12 31.60 -17.83
CA PHE A 29 6.81 32.87 -17.17
C PHE A 29 6.98 34.02 -18.15
N SER A 30 5.94 34.84 -18.29
CA SER A 30 5.96 36.03 -19.14
C SER A 30 5.84 37.28 -18.27
N GLN A 31 6.49 38.38 -18.69
CA GLN A 31 6.39 39.63 -17.96
C GLN A 31 6.48 40.82 -18.91
N VAL A 32 5.73 41.87 -18.60
CA VAL A 32 5.86 43.18 -19.22
C VAL A 32 5.90 44.20 -18.10
N SER A 33 6.99 44.94 -17.96
CA SER A 33 7.11 45.86 -16.84
C SER A 33 7.80 47.17 -17.15
N PHE A 34 7.37 48.20 -16.42
CA PHE A 34 7.86 49.56 -16.49
C PHE A 34 8.23 50.06 -15.10
N VAL A 35 9.43 50.60 -14.95
CA VAL A 35 9.91 51.24 -13.72
C VAL A 35 10.24 52.69 -14.05
N ASN A 36 9.51 53.65 -13.47
CA ASN A 36 9.68 55.09 -13.77
C ASN A 36 9.65 55.36 -15.29
N SER A 37 8.68 54.75 -16.01
CA SER A 37 8.54 54.81 -17.47
C SER A 37 9.67 54.16 -18.29
N ILE A 38 10.61 53.46 -17.65
CA ILE A 38 11.66 52.67 -18.32
C ILE A 38 11.15 51.24 -18.53
N CYS A 39 11.19 50.75 -19.76
CA CYS A 39 10.81 49.37 -20.09
C CYS A 39 11.87 48.38 -19.58
N THR A 40 11.54 47.61 -18.55
CA THR A 40 12.42 46.56 -18.01
C THR A 40 12.18 45.23 -18.73
N LEU A 41 12.79 45.08 -19.91
CA LEU A 41 12.61 43.92 -20.81
C LEU A 41 12.92 42.57 -20.14
N LYS A 42 13.89 42.51 -19.24
CA LYS A 42 14.28 41.29 -18.51
C LYS A 42 13.57 41.15 -17.15
N GLY A 43 12.74 42.12 -16.78
CA GLY A 43 12.00 42.14 -15.52
C GLY A 43 12.90 42.57 -14.37
N GLY A 44 12.87 41.85 -13.25
CA GLY A 44 13.75 42.14 -12.12
C GLY A 44 13.09 41.87 -10.78
N GLN A 45 13.59 42.54 -9.74
CA GLN A 45 13.10 42.38 -8.38
C GLN A 45 11.63 42.80 -8.20
N HIS A 46 11.17 43.83 -8.92
CA HIS A 46 9.78 44.30 -8.86
C HIS A 46 8.79 43.26 -9.39
N THR A 47 9.04 42.69 -10.57
CA THR A 47 8.16 41.65 -11.13
C THR A 47 8.21 40.36 -10.34
N ASN A 48 9.39 39.96 -9.84
CA ASN A 48 9.53 38.81 -8.95
C ASN A 48 8.75 39.00 -7.64
N HIS A 49 8.83 40.18 -7.03
CA HIS A 49 8.12 40.49 -5.79
C HIS A 49 6.61 40.38 -5.93
N VAL A 50 6.05 40.86 -7.05
CA VAL A 50 4.62 40.73 -7.37
C VAL A 50 4.25 39.28 -7.61
N ALA A 51 5.03 38.56 -8.44
CA ALA A 51 4.77 37.16 -8.77
C ALA A 51 4.78 36.28 -7.50
N GLU A 52 5.74 36.47 -6.59
CA GLU A 52 5.85 35.71 -5.34
C GLU A 52 4.60 35.84 -4.45
N LYS A 53 4.01 37.03 -4.35
CA LYS A 53 2.77 37.26 -3.58
C LYS A 53 1.58 36.50 -4.17
N VAL A 54 1.44 36.53 -5.49
CA VAL A 54 0.39 35.77 -6.20
C VAL A 54 0.61 34.26 -6.07
N ILE A 55 1.85 33.80 -6.25
CA ILE A 55 2.23 32.39 -6.11
C ILE A 55 1.96 31.89 -4.69
N ALA A 56 2.24 32.68 -3.64
CA ALA A 56 1.96 32.28 -2.26
C ALA A 56 0.47 32.01 -2.01
N LYS A 57 -0.41 32.87 -2.55
CA LYS A 57 -1.85 32.67 -2.50
C LYS A 57 -2.28 31.44 -3.31
N LEU A 58 -1.88 31.35 -4.57
CA LEU A 58 -2.24 30.23 -5.46
C LEU A 58 -1.70 28.89 -4.93
N SER A 59 -0.50 28.86 -4.35
CA SER A 59 0.07 27.66 -3.73
C SER A 59 -0.80 27.14 -2.59
N THR A 60 -1.39 28.05 -1.79
CA THR A 60 -2.29 27.68 -0.70
C THR A 60 -3.59 27.06 -1.24
N VAL A 61 -4.15 27.64 -2.30
CA VAL A 61 -5.37 27.12 -2.96
C VAL A 61 -5.09 25.78 -3.64
N ILE A 62 -3.99 25.69 -4.38
CA ILE A 62 -3.53 24.47 -5.05
C ILE A 62 -3.28 23.37 -4.01
N LYS A 63 -2.64 23.66 -2.87
CA LYS A 63 -2.46 22.68 -1.79
C LYS A 63 -3.78 22.15 -1.25
N LYS A 64 -4.82 22.98 -1.15
CA LYS A 64 -6.15 22.56 -0.70
C LYS A 64 -6.88 21.71 -1.75
N LYS A 65 -6.74 22.05 -3.04
CA LYS A 65 -7.44 21.38 -4.15
C LYS A 65 -6.72 20.11 -4.63
N ASN A 66 -5.38 20.11 -4.59
CA ASN A 66 -4.55 19.01 -5.02
C ASN A 66 -4.48 17.93 -3.93
N LYS A 67 -4.90 16.72 -4.30
CA LYS A 67 -4.79 15.53 -3.44
C LYS A 67 -3.53 14.69 -3.74
N GLY A 68 -2.70 15.14 -4.68
CA GLY A 68 -1.47 14.48 -5.13
C GLY A 68 -0.19 15.17 -4.64
N GLU A 69 0.91 14.98 -5.38
CA GLU A 69 2.22 15.54 -5.04
C GLU A 69 2.23 17.07 -5.08
N GLU A 70 2.98 17.71 -4.17
CA GLU A 70 3.03 19.17 -4.05
C GLU A 70 3.54 19.83 -5.35
N VAL A 71 2.78 20.80 -5.86
CA VAL A 71 3.18 21.59 -7.03
C VAL A 71 4.18 22.65 -6.56
N LYS A 72 5.41 22.60 -7.09
CA LYS A 72 6.47 23.56 -6.74
C LYS A 72 6.12 24.97 -7.23
N ALA A 73 6.51 25.99 -6.45
CA ALA A 73 6.29 27.41 -6.76
C ALA A 73 6.75 27.83 -8.17
N HIS A 74 7.89 27.29 -8.65
CA HIS A 74 8.39 27.57 -9.99
C HIS A 74 7.43 27.10 -11.11
N VAL A 75 6.71 25.99 -10.90
CA VAL A 75 5.70 25.50 -11.86
C VAL A 75 4.53 26.47 -11.95
N ILE A 76 4.08 27.00 -10.81
CA ILE A 76 3.01 28.02 -10.76
C ILE A 76 3.49 29.29 -11.46
N LYS A 77 4.74 29.72 -11.18
CA LYS A 77 5.35 30.89 -11.82
C LYS A 77 5.34 30.79 -13.34
N ASN A 78 5.68 29.63 -13.89
CA ASN A 78 5.74 29.44 -15.35
C ASN A 78 4.39 29.54 -16.06
N HIS A 79 3.26 29.59 -15.34
CA HIS A 79 1.92 29.78 -15.92
C HIS A 79 1.36 31.19 -15.70
N LEU A 80 2.18 32.11 -15.18
CA LEU A 80 1.81 33.49 -14.94
C LEU A 80 2.41 34.41 -16.01
N ALA A 81 1.58 35.30 -16.55
CA ALA A 81 2.01 36.52 -17.18
C ALA A 81 1.83 37.69 -16.20
N VAL A 82 2.89 38.47 -15.95
CA VAL A 82 2.87 39.55 -14.95
C VAL A 82 3.13 40.89 -15.61
N TYR A 83 2.17 41.80 -15.46
CA TYR A 83 2.22 43.16 -15.96
C TYR A 83 2.44 44.12 -14.78
N VAL A 84 3.49 44.92 -14.80
CA VAL A 84 3.81 45.83 -13.69
C VAL A 84 4.16 47.21 -14.23
N ASN A 85 3.42 48.23 -13.82
CA ASN A 85 3.84 49.61 -13.98
C ASN A 85 4.07 50.19 -12.59
N CYS A 86 5.29 50.66 -12.30
CA CYS A 86 5.63 51.11 -10.97
C CYS A 86 6.60 52.30 -10.91
N LEU A 87 6.53 53.01 -9.78
CA LEU A 87 7.44 54.10 -9.45
C LEU A 87 8.34 53.70 -8.27
N ILE A 88 9.65 53.64 -8.52
CA ILE A 88 10.66 53.18 -7.56
C ILE A 88 11.58 54.33 -7.19
N GLU A 89 11.83 54.50 -5.89
CA GLU A 89 12.81 55.45 -5.38
C GLU A 89 14.24 54.98 -5.65
N ASN A 90 15.06 55.84 -6.24
CA ASN A 90 16.47 55.61 -6.54
C ASN A 90 16.75 54.20 -7.14
N PRO A 91 16.13 53.87 -8.29
CA PRO A 91 16.22 52.53 -8.85
C PRO A 91 17.64 52.21 -9.30
N SER A 92 18.08 51.00 -9.01
CA SER A 92 19.35 50.40 -9.44
C SER A 92 19.04 49.29 -10.43
N PHE A 93 19.82 49.24 -11.51
CA PHE A 93 19.66 48.28 -12.59
C PHE A 93 20.90 47.41 -12.74
N ASP A 94 20.79 46.34 -13.53
CA ASP A 94 21.89 45.44 -13.86
C ASP A 94 22.97 46.10 -14.71
N SER A 95 22.59 47.00 -15.61
CA SER A 95 23.48 47.70 -16.53
C SER A 95 22.92 49.04 -16.99
N GLN A 96 23.67 49.76 -17.82
CA GLN A 96 23.27 51.04 -18.38
C GLN A 96 22.03 50.94 -19.30
N THR A 97 21.76 49.78 -19.91
CA THR A 97 20.55 49.58 -20.73
C THR A 97 19.28 49.48 -19.89
N LYS A 98 19.42 49.33 -18.56
CA LYS A 98 18.32 49.32 -17.57
C LYS A 98 17.24 48.28 -17.86
N GLU A 99 17.65 47.14 -18.43
CA GLU A 99 16.74 46.07 -18.81
C GLU A 99 16.22 45.25 -17.61
N SER A 100 16.97 45.21 -16.49
CA SER A 100 16.59 44.48 -15.29
C SER A 100 16.75 45.30 -14.01
N LEU A 101 15.70 45.39 -13.19
CA LEU A 101 15.76 46.07 -11.90
C LEU A 101 16.41 45.17 -10.83
N THR A 102 17.42 45.69 -10.14
CA THR A 102 18.16 44.99 -9.08
C THR A 102 17.86 45.54 -7.68
N THR A 103 17.19 46.69 -7.56
CA THR A 103 16.76 47.26 -6.27
C THR A 103 15.97 46.24 -5.45
N ARG A 104 16.33 46.06 -4.18
CA ARG A 104 15.64 45.10 -3.30
C ARG A 104 14.26 45.63 -2.89
N PRO A 105 13.26 44.76 -2.63
CA PRO A 105 11.90 45.20 -2.30
C PRO A 105 11.79 46.17 -1.11
N LYS A 106 12.68 46.07 -0.11
CA LYS A 106 12.71 46.99 1.04
C LYS A 106 13.06 48.43 0.68
N ALA A 107 13.73 48.64 -0.46
CA ALA A 107 14.18 49.95 -0.94
C ALA A 107 13.30 50.51 -2.07
N PHE A 108 12.11 49.93 -2.32
CA PHE A 108 11.19 50.43 -3.34
C PHE A 108 10.56 51.79 -2.99
N GLY A 109 10.68 52.26 -1.74
CA GLY A 109 10.03 53.49 -1.26
C GLY A 109 8.50 53.37 -1.20
N SER A 110 7.96 52.16 -1.32
CA SER A 110 6.52 51.86 -1.32
C SER A 110 6.29 50.37 -1.07
N VAL A 111 5.07 50.02 -0.66
CA VAL A 111 4.69 48.64 -0.34
C VAL A 111 3.64 48.14 -1.32
N VAL A 112 3.84 46.92 -1.84
CA VAL A 112 2.84 46.22 -2.65
C VAL A 112 1.96 45.36 -1.74
N GLN A 113 0.71 45.76 -1.56
CA GLN A 113 -0.32 44.95 -0.91
C GLN A 113 -1.44 44.65 -1.91
N LEU A 114 -1.51 43.41 -2.37
CA LEU A 114 -2.56 42.96 -3.29
C LEU A 114 -3.87 42.78 -2.52
N SER A 115 -4.99 43.28 -3.05
CA SER A 115 -6.27 43.12 -2.34
C SER A 115 -6.78 41.68 -2.41
N ASP A 116 -7.58 41.29 -1.41
CA ASP A 116 -8.26 40.00 -1.44
C ASP A 116 -9.22 39.86 -2.62
N LYS A 117 -9.80 40.96 -3.11
CA LYS A 117 -10.67 40.98 -4.29
C LYS A 117 -9.88 40.58 -5.53
N PHE A 118 -8.71 41.20 -5.73
CA PHE A 118 -7.82 40.90 -6.84
C PHE A 118 -7.33 39.45 -6.83
N LEU A 119 -6.86 38.98 -5.66
CA LEU A 119 -6.41 37.59 -5.49
C LEU A 119 -7.52 36.57 -5.75
N LYS A 120 -8.77 36.85 -5.35
CA LYS A 120 -9.93 35.99 -5.64
C LYS A 120 -10.28 35.97 -7.14
N THR A 121 -10.12 37.08 -7.85
CA THR A 121 -10.30 37.10 -9.31
C THR A 121 -9.30 36.20 -10.01
N ILE A 122 -8.02 36.26 -9.60
CA ILE A 122 -6.96 35.39 -10.13
C ILE A 122 -7.24 33.92 -9.79
N GLU A 123 -7.69 33.63 -8.57
CA GLU A 123 -8.07 32.27 -8.17
C GLU A 123 -9.16 31.67 -9.08
N LYS A 124 -10.14 32.49 -9.48
CA LYS A 124 -11.27 32.11 -10.33
C LYS A 124 -10.96 32.13 -11.84
N SER A 125 -9.77 32.54 -12.27
CA SER A 125 -9.44 32.66 -13.69
C SER A 125 -9.20 31.33 -14.40
N GLY A 126 -9.30 30.20 -13.69
CA GLY A 126 -9.00 28.86 -14.21
C GLY A 126 -7.52 28.49 -14.15
N ILE A 127 -6.63 29.40 -13.71
CA ILE A 127 -5.18 29.13 -13.61
C ILE A 127 -4.88 27.95 -12.67
N VAL A 128 -5.63 27.81 -11.58
CA VAL A 128 -5.46 26.70 -10.61
C VAL A 128 -5.69 25.36 -11.31
N ASP A 129 -6.78 25.23 -12.06
CA ASP A 129 -7.12 24.00 -12.78
C ASP A 129 -6.14 23.70 -13.90
N ARG A 130 -5.66 24.73 -14.60
CA ARG A 130 -4.65 24.58 -15.66
C ARG A 130 -3.31 24.10 -15.11
N VAL A 131 -2.83 24.69 -14.02
CA VAL A 131 -1.57 24.28 -13.36
C VAL A 131 -1.68 22.84 -12.85
N LEU A 132 -2.81 22.47 -12.25
CA LEU A 132 -3.06 21.10 -11.80
C LEU A 132 -3.07 20.10 -12.97
N SER A 133 -3.79 20.43 -14.05
CA SER A 133 -3.85 19.62 -15.26
C SER A 133 -2.47 19.44 -15.90
N TRP A 134 -1.68 20.52 -16.00
CA TRP A 134 -0.30 20.45 -16.53
C TRP A 134 0.61 19.59 -15.65
N ALA A 135 0.52 19.73 -14.33
CA ALA A 135 1.31 18.94 -13.39
C ALA A 135 0.96 17.44 -13.51
N GLN A 136 -0.32 17.10 -13.59
CA GLN A 136 -0.79 15.73 -13.82
C GLN A 136 -0.34 15.20 -15.18
N PHE A 137 -0.45 16.00 -16.24
CA PHE A 137 0.01 15.64 -17.57
C PHE A 137 1.50 15.31 -17.57
N LYS A 138 2.35 16.15 -16.97
CA LYS A 138 3.80 15.92 -16.89
C LYS A 138 4.15 14.68 -16.08
N GLN A 139 3.45 14.41 -14.99
CA GLN A 139 3.63 13.18 -14.21
C GLN A 139 3.27 11.94 -15.05
N ASN A 140 2.11 11.97 -15.70
CA ASN A 140 1.67 10.88 -16.58
C ASN A 140 2.63 10.68 -17.77
N GLU A 141 3.12 11.77 -18.36
CA GLU A 141 4.12 11.71 -19.44
C GLU A 141 5.42 11.04 -18.96
N GLN A 142 5.90 11.38 -17.76
CA GLN A 142 7.08 10.74 -17.18
C GLN A 142 6.85 9.25 -16.89
N LEU A 143 5.68 8.87 -16.37
CA LEU A 143 5.33 7.45 -16.13
C LEU A 143 5.19 6.68 -17.43
N LYS A 144 4.63 7.29 -18.49
CA LYS A 144 4.59 6.68 -19.82
C LYS A 144 5.98 6.51 -20.43
N ARG A 145 6.86 7.52 -20.31
CA ARG A 145 8.26 7.46 -20.79
C ARG A 145 9.09 6.42 -20.05
N LYS A 146 8.88 6.26 -18.73
CA LYS A 146 9.50 5.20 -17.92
C LYS A 146 8.73 3.88 -17.94
N GLY A 147 7.63 3.81 -18.70
CA GLY A 147 6.83 2.60 -18.86
C GLY A 147 7.64 1.48 -19.49
N GLY A 148 7.12 0.26 -19.36
CA GLY A 148 7.67 -0.88 -20.07
C GLY A 148 7.42 -0.77 -21.57
N SER A 149 8.23 -1.48 -22.34
CA SER A 149 8.00 -1.70 -23.77
C SER A 149 8.11 -3.18 -24.08
N LYS A 150 7.44 -3.62 -25.14
CA LYS A 150 7.62 -4.97 -25.65
C LYS A 150 9.04 -5.12 -26.21
N SER A 151 9.86 -5.86 -25.50
CA SER A 151 11.23 -6.20 -25.87
C SER A 151 11.50 -7.65 -25.48
N SER A 152 12.28 -8.39 -26.26
CA SER A 152 12.64 -9.76 -25.93
C SER A 152 13.65 -9.87 -24.78
N LYS A 153 14.38 -8.78 -24.47
CA LYS A 153 15.38 -8.77 -23.40
C LYS A 153 15.07 -7.67 -22.39
N ILE A 154 15.05 -8.05 -21.10
CA ILE A 154 14.91 -7.12 -19.97
C ILE A 154 16.21 -7.07 -19.19
N LYS A 155 16.61 -5.85 -18.81
CA LYS A 155 17.75 -5.59 -17.91
C LYS A 155 17.23 -5.02 -16.58
N GLY A 156 17.98 -5.24 -15.51
CA GLY A 156 17.70 -4.64 -14.20
C GLY A 156 16.57 -5.31 -13.40
N CYS A 157 16.17 -6.53 -13.77
CA CYS A 157 15.23 -7.36 -13.01
C CYS A 157 15.90 -8.72 -12.67
N PRO A 158 16.90 -8.77 -11.78
CA PRO A 158 17.74 -9.97 -11.59
C PRO A 158 16.99 -11.17 -11.00
N LYS A 159 15.86 -10.93 -10.31
CA LYS A 159 15.02 -11.99 -9.74
C LYS A 159 14.00 -12.58 -10.73
N LEU A 160 13.93 -12.07 -11.96
CA LEU A 160 13.02 -12.59 -12.99
C LEU A 160 13.59 -13.87 -13.60
N ASP A 161 12.81 -14.94 -13.55
CA ASP A 161 12.98 -16.09 -14.44
C ASP A 161 12.07 -15.86 -15.65
N ASP A 162 12.62 -15.31 -16.72
CA ASP A 162 11.85 -14.85 -17.88
C ASP A 162 11.44 -16.03 -18.78
N ALA A 163 10.23 -16.00 -19.33
CA ALA A 163 9.81 -17.00 -20.31
C ALA A 163 10.61 -16.82 -21.62
N ASN A 164 11.00 -17.91 -22.27
CA ASN A 164 11.83 -17.85 -23.49
C ASN A 164 11.15 -17.06 -24.61
N TYR A 165 9.81 -17.08 -24.67
CA TYR A 165 9.04 -16.38 -25.69
C TYR A 165 8.46 -15.03 -25.23
N ALA A 166 8.74 -14.58 -24.00
CA ALA A 166 8.24 -13.30 -23.52
C ALA A 166 8.81 -12.13 -24.35
N GLY A 167 7.94 -11.20 -24.76
CA GLY A 167 8.29 -10.09 -25.63
C GLY A 167 8.47 -10.43 -27.12
N THR A 168 8.24 -11.68 -27.54
CA THR A 168 8.28 -12.11 -28.95
C THR A 168 6.88 -12.09 -29.60
N ALA A 169 6.74 -12.64 -30.81
CA ALA A 169 5.44 -12.83 -31.47
C ALA A 169 4.47 -13.71 -30.65
N LYS A 170 5.00 -14.63 -29.83
CA LYS A 170 4.21 -15.54 -28.97
C LYS A 170 3.91 -14.98 -27.58
N SER A 171 4.15 -13.68 -27.35
CA SER A 171 3.92 -13.03 -26.03
C SER A 171 2.50 -13.20 -25.52
N LYS A 172 1.51 -13.22 -26.43
CA LYS A 172 0.09 -13.37 -26.10
C LYS A 172 -0.22 -14.69 -25.38
N ASP A 173 0.59 -15.73 -25.61
CA ASP A 173 0.41 -17.06 -25.02
C ASP A 173 1.28 -17.22 -23.76
N CYS A 174 2.10 -16.22 -23.43
CA CYS A 174 2.98 -16.25 -22.27
C CYS A 174 2.26 -15.79 -21.00
N THR A 175 2.50 -16.49 -19.89
CA THR A 175 1.99 -16.18 -18.55
C THR A 175 3.13 -15.76 -17.62
N LEU A 176 3.00 -14.60 -16.98
CA LEU A 176 3.88 -14.19 -15.89
C LEU A 176 3.27 -14.61 -14.56
N ILE A 177 4.00 -15.39 -13.77
CA ILE A 177 3.61 -15.78 -12.42
C ILE A 177 4.24 -14.81 -11.42
N LEU A 178 3.41 -14.02 -10.72
CA LEU A 178 3.85 -13.22 -9.58
C LEU A 178 3.72 -14.02 -8.30
N THR A 179 4.82 -14.18 -7.57
CA THR A 179 4.88 -15.06 -6.39
C THR A 179 5.06 -14.27 -5.10
N GLU A 180 4.41 -14.71 -4.02
CA GLU A 180 4.63 -14.18 -2.68
C GLU A 180 5.98 -14.65 -2.11
N GLY A 181 7.01 -13.81 -2.24
CA GLY A 181 8.34 -14.11 -1.72
C GLY A 181 9.13 -15.15 -2.53
N ASP A 182 10.36 -15.38 -2.09
CA ASP A 182 11.26 -16.33 -2.75
C ASP A 182 10.84 -17.81 -2.50
N SER A 183 10.09 -18.09 -1.43
CA SER A 183 9.56 -19.43 -1.13
C SER A 183 8.55 -19.91 -2.17
N ALA A 184 7.52 -19.09 -2.47
CA ALA A 184 6.54 -19.39 -3.51
C ALA A 184 7.20 -19.43 -4.91
N LYS A 185 8.23 -18.60 -5.15
CA LYS A 185 9.04 -18.67 -6.37
C LYS A 185 9.68 -20.05 -6.55
N SER A 186 10.31 -20.62 -5.52
CA SER A 186 10.92 -21.95 -5.61
C SER A 186 9.91 -23.04 -5.99
N LEU A 187 8.67 -22.91 -5.49
CA LEU A 187 7.56 -23.79 -5.88
C LEU A 187 7.21 -23.61 -7.36
N ALA A 188 7.02 -22.37 -7.81
CA ALA A 188 6.69 -22.06 -9.20
C ALA A 188 7.79 -22.54 -10.18
N VAL A 189 9.06 -22.29 -9.88
CA VAL A 189 10.21 -22.75 -10.68
C VAL A 189 10.28 -24.28 -10.77
N SER A 190 9.90 -24.99 -9.70
CA SER A 190 9.77 -26.45 -9.74
C SER A 190 8.63 -26.88 -10.66
N GLY A 191 7.51 -26.16 -10.65
CA GLY A 191 6.38 -26.32 -11.57
C GLY A 191 6.72 -26.09 -13.04
N LEU A 192 7.63 -25.14 -13.34
CA LEU A 192 8.10 -24.88 -14.71
C LEU A 192 8.76 -26.10 -15.36
N SER A 193 9.25 -27.07 -14.58
CA SER A 193 9.76 -28.34 -15.14
C SER A 193 8.68 -29.20 -15.79
N ILE A 194 7.39 -28.92 -15.53
CA ILE A 194 6.23 -29.61 -16.09
C ILE A 194 5.62 -28.83 -17.26
N VAL A 195 5.36 -27.53 -17.05
CA VAL A 195 4.70 -26.68 -18.07
C VAL A 195 5.67 -26.05 -19.08
N GLY A 196 6.97 -26.19 -18.85
CA GLY A 196 8.04 -25.63 -19.68
C GLY A 196 8.33 -24.15 -19.39
N ARG A 197 9.52 -23.70 -19.82
CA ARG A 197 10.00 -22.31 -19.69
C ARG A 197 9.66 -21.42 -20.88
N ASP A 198 9.04 -21.99 -21.92
CA ASP A 198 8.78 -21.25 -23.15
C ASP A 198 7.71 -20.19 -22.97
N TYR A 199 6.63 -20.55 -22.28
CA TYR A 199 5.44 -19.71 -22.09
C TYR A 199 5.25 -19.22 -20.66
N TYR A 200 6.08 -19.63 -19.70
CA TYR A 200 5.90 -19.28 -18.28
C TYR A 200 7.14 -18.59 -17.71
N GLY A 201 6.94 -17.39 -17.17
CA GLY A 201 7.94 -16.64 -16.43
C GLY A 201 7.53 -16.50 -14.96
N VAL A 202 8.49 -16.28 -14.06
CA VAL A 202 8.25 -16.16 -12.62
C VAL A 202 8.98 -14.94 -12.06
N PHE A 203 8.28 -14.13 -11.27
CA PHE A 203 8.87 -13.00 -10.55
C PHE A 203 8.39 -12.97 -9.08
N PRO A 204 9.31 -12.95 -8.10
CA PRO A 204 8.97 -12.88 -6.68
C PRO A 204 8.75 -11.43 -6.23
N LEU A 205 7.70 -11.23 -5.46
CA LEU A 205 7.47 -10.01 -4.70
C LEU A 205 8.32 -10.03 -3.42
N LYS A 206 8.84 -8.88 -3.00
CA LYS A 206 9.61 -8.73 -1.75
C LYS A 206 8.69 -8.74 -0.52
N GLY A 207 7.41 -8.43 -0.69
CA GLY A 207 6.40 -8.37 0.36
C GLY A 207 5.09 -7.80 -0.17
N LYS A 208 4.35 -7.10 0.70
CA LYS A 208 3.07 -6.47 0.33
C LYS A 208 3.31 -5.36 -0.71
N PRO A 209 2.70 -5.45 -1.92
CA PRO A 209 2.85 -4.42 -2.93
C PRO A 209 2.38 -3.04 -2.46
N LEU A 210 2.99 -1.99 -3.00
CA LEU A 210 2.56 -0.62 -2.73
C LEU A 210 1.13 -0.40 -3.24
N ASN A 211 0.22 0.09 -2.39
CA ASN A 211 -1.09 0.59 -2.85
C ASN A 211 -0.89 1.84 -3.72
N VAL A 212 -0.83 1.65 -5.03
CA VAL A 212 -0.51 2.71 -6.01
C VAL A 212 -1.58 3.80 -6.12
N ARG A 213 -2.84 3.51 -5.76
CA ARG A 213 -3.95 4.48 -5.79
C ARG A 213 -3.72 5.64 -4.82
N GLU A 214 -3.02 5.34 -3.73
CA GLU A 214 -2.80 6.24 -2.60
C GLU A 214 -1.34 6.71 -2.50
N ALA A 215 -0.51 6.31 -3.45
CA ALA A 215 0.91 6.64 -3.49
C ALA A 215 1.14 7.89 -4.36
N SER A 216 2.07 8.75 -3.92
CA SER A 216 2.51 9.86 -4.76
C SER A 216 3.26 9.35 -6.00
N HIS A 217 3.29 10.16 -7.06
CA HIS A 217 4.06 9.86 -8.27
C HIS A 217 5.53 9.53 -7.95
N SER A 218 6.17 10.33 -7.09
CA SER A 218 7.52 10.04 -6.60
C SER A 218 7.66 8.69 -5.90
N ALA A 219 6.69 8.30 -5.06
CA ALA A 219 6.72 7.01 -4.36
C ALA A 219 6.61 5.83 -5.34
N ILE A 220 5.71 5.93 -6.33
CA ILE A 220 5.55 4.92 -7.39
C ILE A 220 6.84 4.80 -8.23
N MET A 221 7.46 5.93 -8.57
CA MET A 221 8.70 5.96 -9.35
C MET A 221 9.92 5.40 -8.60
N LYS A 222 9.95 5.52 -7.27
CA LYS A 222 11.04 5.01 -6.41
C LYS A 222 10.83 3.56 -6.00
N ASN A 223 9.61 3.03 -6.08
CA ASN A 223 9.32 1.67 -5.71
C ASN A 223 9.84 0.69 -6.79
N GLU A 224 10.96 0.04 -6.50
CA GLU A 224 11.63 -0.89 -7.44
C GLU A 224 10.73 -2.05 -7.87
N GLU A 225 9.87 -2.56 -6.99
CA GLU A 225 9.01 -3.70 -7.25
C GLU A 225 7.93 -3.35 -8.29
N ILE A 226 7.20 -2.25 -8.09
CA ILE A 226 6.23 -1.74 -9.07
C ILE A 226 6.92 -1.44 -10.40
N GLN A 227 8.08 -0.78 -10.37
CA GLN A 227 8.85 -0.50 -11.59
C GLN A 227 9.32 -1.77 -12.30
N SER A 228 9.61 -2.84 -11.56
CA SER A 228 9.97 -4.14 -12.14
C SER A 228 8.76 -4.78 -12.82
N ILE A 229 7.60 -4.84 -12.16
CA ILE A 229 6.36 -5.38 -12.75
C ILE A 229 5.99 -4.62 -14.03
N VAL A 230 6.03 -3.29 -13.99
CA VAL A 230 5.76 -2.42 -15.16
C VAL A 230 6.69 -2.75 -16.32
N LYS A 231 7.99 -2.93 -16.06
CA LYS A 231 8.98 -3.30 -17.08
C LYS A 231 8.78 -4.72 -17.60
N ILE A 232 8.54 -5.69 -16.71
CA ILE A 232 8.41 -7.11 -17.05
C ILE A 232 7.22 -7.35 -17.97
N LEU A 233 6.08 -6.74 -17.65
CA LEU A 233 4.86 -6.86 -18.44
C LEU A 233 4.85 -5.96 -19.68
N GLY A 234 5.63 -4.88 -19.70
CA GLY A 234 5.61 -3.90 -20.77
C GLY A 234 4.49 -2.85 -20.62
N LEU A 235 4.07 -2.55 -19.39
CA LEU A 235 2.93 -1.67 -19.12
C LEU A 235 3.27 -0.20 -19.30
N LYS A 236 2.31 0.57 -19.80
CA LYS A 236 2.34 2.04 -19.77
C LYS A 236 1.08 2.55 -19.08
N LYS A 237 1.28 3.47 -18.13
CA LYS A 237 0.17 4.02 -17.34
C LYS A 237 -0.87 4.70 -18.22
N ASN A 238 -2.15 4.44 -17.95
CA ASN A 238 -3.30 5.00 -18.66
C ASN A 238 -3.25 4.76 -20.18
N GLU A 239 -2.58 3.71 -20.64
CA GLU A 239 -2.73 3.22 -22.01
C GLU A 239 -4.01 2.36 -22.07
N VAL A 240 -4.79 2.52 -23.14
CA VAL A 240 -6.01 1.74 -23.36
C VAL A 240 -5.65 0.54 -24.21
N TYR A 241 -5.60 -0.63 -23.57
CA TYR A 241 -5.31 -1.92 -24.17
C TYR A 241 -6.59 -2.55 -24.70
N LYS A 242 -6.64 -2.83 -26.00
CA LYS A 242 -7.71 -3.62 -26.65
C LYS A 242 -7.39 -5.11 -26.72
N ASP A 243 -6.10 -5.43 -26.62
CA ASP A 243 -5.52 -6.75 -26.64
C ASP A 243 -4.17 -6.72 -25.90
N THR A 244 -3.54 -7.89 -25.78
CA THR A 244 -2.25 -8.06 -25.10
C THR A 244 -1.05 -8.03 -26.06
N SER A 245 -1.25 -7.66 -27.33
CA SER A 245 -0.21 -7.73 -28.37
C SER A 245 0.98 -6.82 -28.09
N SER A 246 0.75 -5.70 -27.40
CA SER A 246 1.76 -4.71 -27.00
C SER A 246 2.48 -5.07 -25.69
N LEU A 247 2.05 -6.11 -24.99
CA LEU A 247 2.65 -6.60 -23.76
C LEU A 247 3.69 -7.68 -24.04
N ARG A 248 4.51 -7.96 -23.02
CA ARG A 248 5.46 -9.09 -23.04
C ARG A 248 4.84 -10.42 -22.63
N TYR A 249 3.76 -10.36 -21.85
CA TYR A 249 2.99 -11.49 -21.36
C TYR A 249 1.51 -11.20 -21.61
N GLY A 250 0.80 -12.19 -22.12
CA GLY A 250 -0.64 -12.13 -22.35
C GLY A 250 -1.46 -12.44 -21.11
N HIS A 251 -0.85 -13.11 -20.12
CA HIS A 251 -1.51 -13.51 -18.89
C HIS A 251 -0.64 -13.15 -17.67
N LEU A 252 -1.31 -12.82 -16.57
CA LEU A 252 -0.73 -12.52 -15.27
C LEU A 252 -1.39 -13.43 -14.23
N LEU A 253 -0.61 -14.41 -13.75
CA LEU A 253 -1.03 -15.37 -12.74
C LEU A 253 -0.50 -14.93 -11.37
N ILE A 254 -1.40 -14.69 -10.42
CA ILE A 254 -1.03 -14.35 -9.04
C ILE A 254 -0.94 -15.64 -8.23
N MET A 255 0.22 -15.90 -7.63
CA MET A 255 0.50 -17.08 -6.82
C MET A 255 0.95 -16.62 -5.42
N ALA A 256 -0.03 -16.47 -4.54
CA ALA A 256 0.15 -16.07 -3.14
C ALA A 256 -0.27 -17.19 -2.19
N ASP A 257 0.13 -17.11 -0.93
CA ASP A 257 -0.28 -18.08 0.07
C ASP A 257 -1.81 -18.04 0.23
N GLN A 258 -2.42 -19.20 0.50
CA GLN A 258 -3.88 -19.31 0.63
C GLN A 258 -4.31 -18.96 2.07
N ASP A 259 -3.85 -17.80 2.54
CA ASP A 259 -4.15 -17.21 3.83
C ASP A 259 -4.65 -15.76 3.68
N ALA A 260 -4.97 -15.12 4.81
CA ALA A 260 -5.48 -13.76 4.81
C ALA A 260 -4.49 -12.74 4.19
N ASP A 261 -3.20 -12.85 4.49
CA ASP A 261 -2.21 -11.89 4.01
C ASP A 261 -1.93 -12.08 2.49
N GLY A 262 -2.00 -13.31 1.99
CA GLY A 262 -1.95 -13.64 0.57
C GLY A 262 -3.15 -13.09 -0.19
N SER A 263 -4.38 -13.20 0.34
CA SER A 263 -5.56 -12.55 -0.24
C SER A 263 -5.41 -11.02 -0.31
N HIS A 264 -4.75 -10.39 0.67
CA HIS A 264 -4.43 -8.96 0.59
C HIS A 264 -3.42 -8.64 -0.53
N ILE A 265 -2.40 -9.48 -0.74
CA ILE A 265 -1.46 -9.33 -1.86
C ILE A 265 -2.18 -9.45 -3.20
N LYS A 266 -3.05 -10.46 -3.37
CA LYS A 266 -3.91 -10.60 -4.56
C LYS A 266 -4.70 -9.31 -4.81
N GLY A 267 -5.35 -8.79 -3.77
CA GLY A 267 -6.13 -7.56 -3.85
C GLY A 267 -5.29 -6.32 -4.20
N LEU A 268 -4.08 -6.18 -3.66
CA LEU A 268 -3.18 -5.07 -3.99
C LEU A 268 -2.72 -5.12 -5.44
N LEU A 269 -2.47 -6.31 -6.00
CA LEU A 269 -2.13 -6.49 -7.42
C LEU A 269 -3.32 -6.21 -8.33
N ILE A 270 -4.53 -6.67 -7.97
CA ILE A 270 -5.78 -6.33 -8.66
C ILE A 270 -5.96 -4.80 -8.69
N ASN A 271 -5.82 -4.13 -7.54
CA ASN A 271 -5.90 -2.67 -7.46
C ASN A 271 -4.79 -1.97 -8.23
N PHE A 272 -3.58 -2.55 -8.30
CA PHE A 272 -2.51 -2.03 -9.14
C PHE A 272 -2.91 -2.02 -10.62
N ILE A 273 -3.40 -3.14 -11.16
CA ILE A 273 -3.85 -3.20 -12.55
C ILE A 273 -5.05 -2.27 -12.76
N HIS A 274 -6.03 -2.28 -11.86
CA HIS A 274 -7.22 -1.41 -11.92
C HIS A 274 -6.86 0.08 -11.97
N HIS A 275 -5.91 0.51 -11.14
CA HIS A 275 -5.51 1.91 -11.08
C HIS A 275 -4.53 2.32 -12.19
N TYR A 276 -3.66 1.40 -12.64
CA TYR A 276 -2.58 1.72 -13.58
C TYR A 276 -3.00 1.54 -15.05
N CYS A 277 -3.73 0.47 -15.36
CA CYS A 277 -4.17 0.05 -16.70
C CYS A 277 -5.54 -0.65 -16.65
N PRO A 278 -6.64 0.06 -16.32
CA PRO A 278 -7.96 -0.55 -16.09
C PRO A 278 -8.50 -1.36 -17.26
N SER A 279 -8.20 -0.97 -18.51
CA SER A 279 -8.65 -1.69 -19.70
C SER A 279 -8.14 -3.13 -19.78
N LEU A 280 -7.03 -3.46 -19.11
CA LEU A 280 -6.53 -4.85 -19.06
C LEU A 280 -7.44 -5.78 -18.27
N MET A 281 -8.18 -5.25 -17.29
CA MET A 281 -9.14 -6.04 -16.53
C MET A 281 -10.39 -6.39 -17.34
N GLN A 282 -10.62 -5.70 -18.47
CA GLN A 282 -11.71 -5.99 -19.41
C GLN A 282 -11.32 -7.10 -20.39
N LEU A 283 -10.05 -7.52 -20.43
CA LEU A 283 -9.57 -8.58 -21.32
C LEU A 283 -9.76 -9.94 -20.63
N PRO A 284 -10.57 -10.85 -21.19
CA PRO A 284 -10.76 -12.18 -20.62
C PRO A 284 -9.44 -12.93 -20.47
N GLY A 285 -9.24 -13.58 -19.32
CA GLY A 285 -8.07 -14.41 -19.04
C GLY A 285 -6.76 -13.63 -18.82
N PHE A 286 -6.75 -12.29 -18.86
CA PHE A 286 -5.52 -11.54 -18.57
C PHE A 286 -5.08 -11.73 -17.12
N LEU A 287 -5.99 -11.57 -16.15
CA LEU A 287 -5.70 -11.76 -14.75
C LEU A 287 -6.19 -13.13 -14.28
N GLN A 288 -5.31 -13.85 -13.61
CA GLN A 288 -5.56 -15.21 -13.15
C GLN A 288 -5.02 -15.34 -11.72
N GLN A 289 -5.57 -16.27 -10.96
CA GLN A 289 -5.01 -16.66 -9.67
C GLN A 289 -4.68 -18.15 -9.63
N PHE A 290 -3.63 -18.47 -8.89
CA PHE A 290 -3.25 -19.83 -8.58
C PHE A 290 -3.73 -20.16 -7.17
N ILE A 291 -4.52 -21.22 -7.03
CA ILE A 291 -5.04 -21.72 -5.76
C ILE A 291 -4.40 -23.05 -5.41
N THR A 292 -4.27 -23.31 -4.11
CA THR A 292 -3.78 -24.57 -3.56
C THR A 292 -4.70 -25.05 -2.44
N PRO A 293 -4.84 -26.37 -2.24
CA PRO A 293 -5.58 -26.88 -1.10
C PRO A 293 -5.01 -26.38 0.23
N ILE A 294 -5.89 -26.06 1.19
CA ILE A 294 -5.51 -25.66 2.55
C ILE A 294 -5.53 -26.83 3.53
N VAL A 295 -6.31 -27.87 3.24
CA VAL A 295 -6.37 -29.10 4.05
C VAL A 295 -6.32 -30.30 3.11
N LYS A 296 -5.55 -31.32 3.49
CA LYS A 296 -5.59 -32.63 2.84
C LYS A 296 -5.74 -33.71 3.89
N VAL A 297 -6.73 -34.57 3.68
CA VAL A 297 -6.98 -35.73 4.52
C VAL A 297 -6.55 -36.99 3.78
N THR A 298 -5.92 -37.92 4.49
CA THR A 298 -5.45 -39.19 3.91
C THR A 298 -5.88 -40.36 4.78
N LYS A 299 -6.45 -41.39 4.15
CA LYS A 299 -6.78 -42.67 4.80
C LYS A 299 -6.45 -43.82 3.87
N ASN A 300 -5.43 -44.59 4.23
CA ASN A 300 -4.86 -45.65 3.40
C ASN A 300 -4.42 -45.10 2.02
N LYS A 301 -5.09 -45.52 0.94
CA LYS A 301 -4.83 -45.06 -0.44
C LYS A 301 -5.75 -43.93 -0.90
N LYS A 302 -6.75 -43.53 -0.10
CA LYS A 302 -7.66 -42.43 -0.41
C LYS A 302 -7.08 -41.13 0.12
N SER A 303 -7.12 -40.07 -0.68
CA SER A 303 -6.78 -38.73 -0.24
C SER A 303 -7.75 -37.72 -0.82
N GLU A 304 -8.23 -36.80 0.00
CA GLU A 304 -9.14 -35.73 -0.39
C GLU A 304 -8.51 -34.39 0.01
N SER A 305 -8.73 -33.36 -0.81
CA SER A 305 -8.11 -32.05 -0.65
C SER A 305 -9.20 -30.99 -0.66
N PHE A 306 -9.13 -30.06 0.28
CA PHE A 306 -10.11 -29.00 0.49
C PHE A 306 -9.45 -27.64 0.31
N TYR A 307 -10.16 -26.72 -0.34
CA TYR A 307 -9.67 -25.38 -0.66
C TYR A 307 -10.19 -24.31 0.29
N THR A 308 -11.20 -24.65 1.11
CA THR A 308 -11.75 -23.78 2.15
C THR A 308 -11.99 -24.57 3.43
N LEU A 309 -11.97 -23.88 4.58
CA LEU A 309 -12.24 -24.51 5.87
C LEU A 309 -13.69 -24.99 5.97
N PRO A 310 -14.72 -24.21 5.54
CA PRO A 310 -16.09 -24.70 5.51
C PRO A 310 -16.29 -26.00 4.74
N GLN A 311 -15.62 -26.18 3.59
CA GLN A 311 -15.67 -27.45 2.86
C GLN A 311 -15.09 -28.62 3.68
N TYR A 312 -13.97 -28.39 4.37
CA TYR A 312 -13.35 -29.39 5.23
C TYR A 312 -14.22 -29.70 6.47
N ASP A 313 -14.78 -28.68 7.11
CA ASP A 313 -15.60 -28.83 8.32
C ASP A 313 -16.89 -29.61 8.02
N ASN A 314 -17.60 -29.27 6.93
CA ASN A 314 -18.77 -30.02 6.48
C ASN A 314 -18.41 -31.49 6.19
N TRP A 315 -17.31 -31.73 5.46
CA TRP A 315 -16.84 -33.08 5.20
C TRP A 315 -16.50 -33.83 6.49
N LYS A 316 -15.87 -33.15 7.46
CA LYS A 316 -15.45 -33.73 8.74
C LYS A 316 -16.67 -34.18 9.55
N GLU A 317 -17.72 -33.36 9.62
CA GLU A 317 -18.98 -33.69 10.27
C GLU A 317 -19.66 -34.90 9.62
N GLU A 318 -19.73 -34.94 8.28
CA GLU A 318 -20.32 -36.05 7.53
C GLU A 318 -19.52 -37.36 7.63
N ASN A 319 -18.21 -37.27 7.88
CA ASN A 319 -17.28 -38.41 7.91
C ASN A 319 -16.85 -38.81 9.33
N GLY A 320 -17.75 -38.64 10.32
CA GLY A 320 -17.55 -39.12 11.69
C GLY A 320 -16.40 -38.39 12.40
N ASP A 321 -16.41 -37.07 12.34
CA ASP A 321 -15.41 -36.14 12.87
C ASP A 321 -13.99 -36.34 12.31
N GLY A 322 -13.88 -36.96 11.12
CA GLY A 322 -12.59 -37.29 10.51
C GLY A 322 -11.84 -38.43 11.21
N ARG A 323 -12.51 -39.24 12.04
CA ARG A 323 -11.85 -40.34 12.78
C ARG A 323 -11.17 -41.35 11.83
N GLY A 324 -9.90 -41.60 12.08
CA GLY A 324 -9.06 -42.51 11.29
C GLY A 324 -8.55 -41.93 9.97
N TRP A 325 -8.68 -40.62 9.76
CA TRP A 325 -7.99 -39.88 8.70
C TRP A 325 -6.80 -39.11 9.27
N ASP A 326 -5.70 -39.11 8.55
CA ASP A 326 -4.56 -38.22 8.82
C ASP A 326 -4.83 -36.87 8.16
N THR A 327 -4.87 -35.80 8.95
CA THR A 327 -5.17 -34.44 8.46
C THR A 327 -3.89 -33.62 8.39
N LYS A 328 -3.59 -33.09 7.20
CA LYS A 328 -2.48 -32.18 6.98
C LYS A 328 -3.00 -30.80 6.58
N TYR A 329 -2.63 -29.79 7.35
CA TYR A 329 -2.89 -28.38 7.07
C TYR A 329 -1.74 -27.78 6.25
N PHE A 330 -2.06 -27.06 5.17
CA PHE A 330 -1.10 -26.32 4.35
C PHE A 330 -1.13 -24.85 4.74
N LYS A 331 -0.03 -24.35 5.32
CA LYS A 331 0.06 -22.99 5.87
C LYS A 331 0.48 -21.94 4.85
N GLY A 332 1.13 -22.37 3.77
CA GLY A 332 1.65 -21.51 2.73
C GLY A 332 2.37 -22.34 1.66
N LEU A 333 2.61 -21.73 0.50
CA LEU A 333 3.21 -22.37 -0.67
C LEU A 333 4.62 -22.91 -0.38
N GLY A 334 5.32 -22.32 0.59
CA GLY A 334 6.63 -22.80 1.05
C GLY A 334 6.60 -24.17 1.76
N THR A 335 5.44 -24.63 2.22
CA THR A 335 5.28 -25.94 2.88
C THR A 335 5.02 -27.10 1.90
N SER A 336 4.70 -26.77 0.65
CA SER A 336 4.50 -27.75 -0.42
C SER A 336 5.85 -28.28 -0.93
N THR A 337 5.91 -29.58 -1.19
CA THR A 337 7.12 -30.20 -1.71
C THR A 337 7.25 -29.98 -3.22
N ALA A 338 8.45 -30.22 -3.77
CA ALA A 338 8.64 -30.21 -5.22
C ALA A 338 7.75 -31.23 -5.96
N LYS A 339 7.34 -32.32 -5.29
CA LYS A 339 6.40 -33.30 -5.84
C LYS A 339 4.99 -32.72 -5.93
N ASP A 340 4.56 -32.00 -4.90
CA ASP A 340 3.28 -31.30 -4.89
C ASP A 340 3.25 -30.23 -5.98
N ALA A 341 4.33 -29.44 -6.11
CA ALA A 341 4.48 -28.46 -7.19
C ALA A 341 4.27 -29.08 -8.58
N LYS A 342 4.94 -30.21 -8.85
CA LYS A 342 4.80 -30.92 -10.13
C LYS A 342 3.38 -31.43 -10.34
N HIS A 343 2.71 -31.89 -9.29
CA HIS A 343 1.33 -32.36 -9.36
C HIS A 343 0.36 -31.20 -9.64
N TYR A 344 0.51 -30.06 -8.97
CA TYR A 344 -0.33 -28.88 -9.20
C TYR A 344 -0.17 -28.34 -10.60
N PHE A 345 1.07 -28.24 -11.12
CA PHE A 345 1.33 -27.74 -12.46
C PHE A 345 0.97 -28.75 -13.56
N ALA A 346 1.01 -30.05 -13.29
CA ALA A 346 0.47 -31.07 -14.20
C ALA A 346 -1.06 -30.95 -14.33
N ASN A 347 -1.73 -30.50 -13.28
CA ASN A 347 -3.17 -30.23 -13.22
C ASN A 347 -3.45 -28.73 -13.13
N LEU A 348 -2.66 -27.91 -13.84
CA LEU A 348 -2.77 -26.45 -13.76
C LEU A 348 -4.20 -25.93 -14.01
N PRO A 349 -5.01 -26.49 -14.94
CA PRO A 349 -6.39 -26.05 -15.13
C PRO A 349 -7.28 -26.12 -13.87
N THR A 350 -7.01 -27.03 -12.93
CA THR A 350 -7.80 -27.11 -11.68
C THR A 350 -7.26 -26.21 -10.57
N HIS A 351 -6.03 -25.70 -10.73
CA HIS A 351 -5.38 -24.81 -9.77
C HIS A 351 -5.36 -23.37 -10.25
N ARG A 352 -5.81 -23.10 -11.48
CA ARG A 352 -5.85 -21.79 -12.11
C ARG A 352 -7.29 -21.36 -12.30
N ILE A 353 -7.64 -20.23 -11.70
CA ILE A 353 -8.94 -19.60 -11.89
C ILE A 353 -8.73 -18.26 -12.58
N ASP A 354 -9.45 -18.05 -13.67
CA ASP A 354 -9.44 -16.78 -14.39
C ASP A 354 -10.38 -15.78 -13.71
N PHE A 355 -10.01 -14.50 -13.70
CA PHE A 355 -10.98 -13.46 -13.35
C PHE A 355 -11.86 -13.15 -14.55
N GLU A 356 -13.16 -12.99 -14.31
CA GLU A 356 -14.09 -12.53 -15.33
C GLU A 356 -13.67 -11.15 -15.87
N ALA A 357 -14.02 -10.86 -17.12
CA ALA A 357 -13.81 -9.54 -17.68
C ALA A 357 -14.59 -8.50 -16.86
N LEU A 358 -13.93 -7.42 -16.49
CA LEU A 358 -14.51 -6.37 -15.67
C LEU A 358 -15.58 -5.59 -16.46
N ASP A 359 -16.85 -5.85 -16.18
CA ASP A 359 -17.95 -4.98 -16.62
C ASP A 359 -18.03 -3.72 -15.75
N ASP A 360 -17.66 -2.57 -16.33
CA ASP A 360 -17.76 -1.25 -15.70
C ASP A 360 -19.21 -0.76 -15.82
N PRO A 361 -19.97 -0.60 -14.71
CA PRO A 361 -19.64 0.30 -13.60
C PRO A 361 -19.46 -0.32 -12.21
N LYS A 362 -19.77 -1.61 -12.02
CA LYS A 362 -19.90 -2.21 -10.67
C LYS A 362 -18.61 -2.85 -10.15
N GLY A 363 -17.87 -3.55 -11.01
CA GLY A 363 -16.63 -4.22 -10.61
C GLY A 363 -15.50 -3.23 -10.26
N GLY A 364 -15.45 -2.10 -10.95
CA GLY A 364 -14.47 -1.05 -10.64
C GLY A 364 -14.74 -0.37 -9.29
N ASP A 365 -16.01 -0.18 -8.92
CA ASP A 365 -16.39 0.47 -7.67
C ASP A 365 -15.99 -0.36 -6.44
N VAL A 366 -16.19 -1.68 -6.46
CA VAL A 366 -15.81 -2.54 -5.33
C VAL A 366 -14.30 -2.57 -5.08
N VAL A 367 -13.49 -2.53 -6.14
CA VAL A 367 -12.03 -2.41 -6.02
C VAL A 367 -11.64 -1.02 -5.49
N ASP A 368 -12.29 0.06 -5.94
CA ASP A 368 -12.05 1.39 -5.37
C ASP A 368 -12.43 1.46 -3.89
N MET A 369 -13.59 0.93 -3.50
CA MET A 369 -14.06 0.84 -2.11
C MET A 369 -13.01 0.18 -1.20
N ALA A 370 -12.47 -0.96 -1.62
CA ALA A 370 -11.50 -1.71 -0.85
C ALA A 370 -10.16 -0.96 -0.63
N PHE A 371 -9.67 -0.21 -1.63
CA PHE A 371 -8.30 0.34 -1.62
C PHE A 371 -8.20 1.86 -1.51
N SER A 372 -9.30 2.60 -1.63
CA SER A 372 -9.33 4.07 -1.55
C SER A 372 -9.31 4.56 -0.10
N LYS A 373 -8.32 5.38 0.29
CA LYS A 373 -8.25 5.92 1.67
C LYS A 373 -9.43 6.82 2.03
N LYS A 374 -10.17 7.31 1.04
CA LYS A 374 -11.32 8.21 1.25
C LYS A 374 -12.60 7.45 1.63
N ARG A 375 -12.66 6.15 1.40
CA ARG A 375 -13.84 5.31 1.58
C ARG A 375 -13.81 4.50 2.88
N VAL A 376 -13.36 5.14 3.97
CA VAL A 376 -13.25 4.48 5.29
C VAL A 376 -14.63 4.08 5.81
N GLU A 377 -15.62 4.97 5.71
CA GLU A 377 -16.98 4.68 6.19
C GLU A 377 -17.64 3.57 5.36
N ASP A 378 -17.44 3.56 4.04
CA ASP A 378 -17.92 2.49 3.17
C ASP A 378 -17.31 1.14 3.57
N ARG A 379 -16.00 1.08 3.86
CA ARG A 379 -15.35 -0.15 4.35
C ARG A 379 -15.84 -0.61 5.71
N LYS A 380 -16.11 0.32 6.64
CA LYS A 380 -16.71 -0.03 7.94
C LYS A 380 -18.07 -0.68 7.75
N LYS A 381 -18.92 -0.08 6.92
CA LYS A 381 -20.24 -0.61 6.57
C LYS A 381 -20.10 -1.97 5.88
N TRP A 382 -19.24 -2.07 4.87
CA TRP A 382 -18.95 -3.32 4.16
C TRP A 382 -18.53 -4.47 5.09
N MET A 383 -17.66 -4.21 6.08
CA MET A 383 -17.25 -5.23 7.05
C MET A 383 -18.34 -5.58 8.07
N THR A 384 -19.24 -4.65 8.38
CA THR A 384 -20.35 -4.84 9.32
C THR A 384 -21.49 -5.60 8.68
N ASP A 385 -21.83 -5.27 7.43
CA ASP A 385 -22.90 -5.88 6.64
C ASP A 385 -22.49 -7.23 6.03
N ARG A 386 -21.30 -7.74 6.36
CA ARG A 386 -20.80 -8.99 5.79
C ARG A 386 -21.70 -10.17 6.15
N GLU A 387 -21.91 -11.04 5.17
CA GLU A 387 -22.51 -12.34 5.40
C GLU A 387 -21.53 -13.24 6.16
N ARG A 388 -21.87 -13.62 7.39
CA ARG A 388 -21.04 -14.52 8.19
C ARG A 388 -21.13 -15.93 7.64
N GLY A 389 -19.99 -16.59 7.42
CA GLY A 389 -19.93 -17.93 6.85
C GLY A 389 -19.88 -17.95 5.32
N ALA A 390 -19.99 -16.81 4.65
CA ALA A 390 -19.71 -16.73 3.22
C ALA A 390 -18.25 -17.09 2.95
N TYR A 391 -18.03 -18.01 2.03
CA TYR A 391 -16.72 -18.40 1.53
C TYR A 391 -16.69 -18.30 0.01
N VAL A 392 -15.48 -18.26 -0.54
CA VAL A 392 -15.28 -18.26 -1.99
C VAL A 392 -15.49 -19.66 -2.52
N ASP A 393 -16.36 -19.80 -3.51
CA ASP A 393 -16.43 -21.03 -4.29
C ASP A 393 -15.26 -21.06 -5.27
N TYR A 394 -14.37 -22.03 -5.09
CA TYR A 394 -13.22 -22.26 -5.97
C TYR A 394 -13.52 -23.32 -7.05
N GLU A 395 -14.69 -23.95 -7.05
CA GLU A 395 -15.15 -24.90 -8.07
C GLU A 395 -15.83 -24.19 -9.25
N VAL A 396 -15.29 -23.02 -9.62
CA VAL A 396 -15.79 -22.17 -10.70
C VAL A 396 -14.74 -22.01 -11.79
N ASP A 397 -15.17 -21.94 -13.05
CA ASP A 397 -14.27 -21.68 -14.18
C ASP A 397 -13.70 -20.26 -14.14
N GLN A 398 -14.53 -19.29 -13.71
CA GLN A 398 -14.17 -17.87 -13.61
C GLN A 398 -14.67 -17.27 -12.32
N MET A 399 -13.90 -16.31 -11.78
CA MET A 399 -14.21 -15.60 -10.55
C MET A 399 -14.51 -14.13 -10.82
N THR A 400 -15.60 -13.61 -10.27
CA THR A 400 -15.88 -12.17 -10.33
C THR A 400 -14.98 -11.41 -9.35
N TYR A 401 -14.59 -10.18 -9.71
CA TYR A 401 -13.89 -9.29 -8.78
C TYR A 401 -14.74 -8.98 -7.53
N SER A 402 -16.06 -8.95 -7.68
CA SER A 402 -16.98 -8.74 -6.56
C SER A 402 -16.92 -9.88 -5.56
N ASP A 403 -16.93 -11.14 -6.02
CA ASP A 403 -16.82 -12.32 -5.15
C ASP A 403 -15.46 -12.35 -4.46
N PHE A 404 -14.37 -12.10 -5.19
CA PHE A 404 -13.05 -12.00 -4.59
C PHE A 404 -13.00 -10.95 -3.48
N ILE A 405 -13.50 -9.73 -3.73
CA ILE A 405 -13.49 -8.67 -2.72
C ILE A 405 -14.40 -9.06 -1.53
N ASN A 406 -15.65 -9.43 -1.80
CA ASN A 406 -16.69 -9.60 -0.78
C ASN A 406 -16.67 -10.94 -0.04
N LYS A 407 -15.96 -11.96 -0.56
CA LYS A 407 -15.87 -13.30 0.04
C LYS A 407 -14.45 -13.70 0.41
N GLU A 408 -13.41 -13.15 -0.25
CA GLU A 408 -12.00 -13.43 0.08
C GLU A 408 -11.32 -12.28 0.82
N LEU A 409 -11.22 -11.09 0.20
CA LEU A 409 -10.48 -9.95 0.76
C LEU A 409 -11.11 -9.41 2.04
N ILE A 410 -12.43 -9.55 2.19
CA ILE A 410 -13.12 -9.17 3.42
C ILE A 410 -12.58 -9.94 4.62
N LEU A 411 -12.23 -11.23 4.46
CA LEU A 411 -11.70 -12.07 5.53
C LEU A 411 -10.37 -11.51 6.03
N PHE A 412 -9.52 -11.04 5.13
CA PHE A 412 -8.32 -10.30 5.50
C PHE A 412 -8.62 -9.05 6.31
N SER A 413 -9.59 -8.23 5.87
CA SER A 413 -9.91 -6.97 6.56
C SER A 413 -10.44 -7.20 7.98
N VAL A 414 -11.23 -8.27 8.15
CA VAL A 414 -11.72 -8.73 9.44
C VAL A 414 -10.59 -9.24 10.31
N TYR A 415 -9.74 -10.11 9.75
CA TYR A 415 -8.57 -10.65 10.44
C TYR A 415 -7.59 -9.55 10.87
N ASP A 416 -7.34 -8.57 10.00
CA ASP A 416 -6.48 -7.43 10.27
C ASP A 416 -7.03 -6.55 11.41
N THR A 417 -8.35 -6.38 11.46
CA THR A 417 -9.03 -5.70 12.56
C THR A 417 -8.88 -6.49 13.87
N GLN A 418 -9.13 -7.81 13.83
CA GLN A 418 -9.01 -8.69 15.00
C GLN A 418 -7.59 -8.73 15.58
N ARG A 419 -6.56 -8.75 14.72
CA ARG A 419 -5.16 -8.76 15.19
C ARG A 419 -4.66 -7.39 15.65
N SER A 420 -5.31 -6.30 15.22
CA SER A 420 -4.85 -4.93 15.45
C SER A 420 -5.57 -4.19 16.57
N ILE A 421 -6.85 -4.50 16.80
CA ILE A 421 -7.69 -3.88 17.83
C ILE A 421 -7.77 -4.83 19.04
N PRO A 422 -7.51 -4.33 20.27
CA PRO A 422 -7.61 -5.16 21.46
C PRO A 422 -9.06 -5.54 21.78
N ALA A 423 -9.25 -6.69 22.43
CA ALA A 423 -10.56 -7.08 22.95
C ALA A 423 -10.92 -6.22 24.18
N LEU A 424 -12.21 -5.91 24.33
CA LEU A 424 -12.70 -5.05 25.42
C LEU A 424 -12.45 -5.66 26.81
N MET A 425 -12.55 -6.98 26.94
CA MET A 425 -12.47 -7.69 28.22
C MET A 425 -11.08 -7.64 28.84
N ASP A 426 -10.04 -8.01 28.08
CA ASP A 426 -8.66 -8.10 28.58
C ASP A 426 -7.74 -6.97 28.12
N GLY A 427 -8.17 -6.14 27.16
CA GLY A 427 -7.32 -5.13 26.54
C GLY A 427 -6.23 -5.72 25.65
N PHE A 428 -6.31 -7.01 25.28
CA PHE A 428 -5.28 -7.66 24.47
C PHE A 428 -5.64 -7.83 23.02
N LYS A 429 -4.61 -7.70 22.19
CA LYS A 429 -4.54 -8.26 20.85
C LYS A 429 -4.21 -9.76 20.93
N PRO A 430 -4.58 -10.57 19.93
CA PRO A 430 -4.27 -12.00 19.89
C PRO A 430 -2.80 -12.34 20.15
N SER A 431 -1.84 -11.55 19.62
CA SER A 431 -0.41 -11.79 19.87
C SER A 431 -0.02 -11.66 21.35
N GLN A 432 -0.58 -10.68 22.06
CA GLN A 432 -0.33 -10.49 23.50
C GLN A 432 -0.96 -11.64 24.31
N ARG A 433 -2.15 -12.09 23.89
CA ARG A 433 -2.84 -13.22 24.51
C ARG A 433 -2.09 -14.54 24.33
N LYS A 434 -1.57 -14.81 23.13
CA LYS A 434 -0.68 -15.95 22.85
C LYS A 434 0.58 -15.93 23.70
N VAL A 435 1.20 -14.77 23.89
CA VAL A 435 2.36 -14.61 24.78
C VAL A 435 2.02 -14.99 26.21
N LEU A 436 0.91 -14.47 26.76
CA LEU A 436 0.50 -14.82 28.13
C LEU A 436 0.10 -16.29 28.26
N TYR A 437 -0.62 -16.84 27.28
CA TYR A 437 -0.96 -18.25 27.23
C TYR A 437 0.29 -19.13 27.32
N GLY A 438 1.31 -18.86 26.51
CA GLY A 438 2.58 -19.58 26.59
C GLY A 438 3.28 -19.41 27.94
N CYS A 439 3.26 -18.20 28.52
CA CYS A 439 3.82 -17.95 29.84
C CYS A 439 3.11 -18.73 30.96
N PHE A 440 1.77 -18.79 30.92
CA PHE A 440 0.93 -19.52 31.85
C PHE A 440 1.10 -21.03 31.72
N LYS A 441 1.06 -21.55 30.49
CA LYS A 441 1.28 -22.97 30.17
C LYS A 441 2.66 -23.46 30.65
N ARG A 442 3.70 -22.63 30.47
CA ARG A 442 5.06 -22.93 30.95
C ARG A 442 5.27 -22.72 32.44
N LYS A 443 4.34 -22.05 33.14
CA LYS A 443 4.51 -21.56 34.52
C LYS A 443 5.80 -20.75 34.66
N LEU A 444 5.96 -19.72 33.82
CA LEU A 444 7.20 -18.97 33.65
C LEU A 444 7.57 -18.09 34.88
N THR A 445 8.10 -18.73 35.92
CA THR A 445 8.55 -18.11 37.18
C THR A 445 10.03 -17.74 37.16
N LYS A 446 10.84 -18.46 36.37
CA LYS A 446 12.27 -18.21 36.18
C LYS A 446 12.52 -17.47 34.88
N GLU A 447 13.58 -16.68 34.86
CA GLU A 447 13.97 -15.91 33.67
C GLU A 447 14.33 -16.81 32.49
N ILE A 448 13.88 -16.41 31.30
CA ILE A 448 14.20 -17.04 30.02
C ILE A 448 14.55 -15.95 29.01
N LYS A 449 15.41 -16.27 28.02
CA LYS A 449 15.69 -15.33 26.94
C LYS A 449 14.42 -15.04 26.14
N VAL A 450 14.21 -13.78 25.74
CA VAL A 450 13.04 -13.39 24.95
C VAL A 450 12.95 -14.17 23.64
N ALA A 451 14.07 -14.43 22.96
CA ALA A 451 14.10 -15.25 21.76
C ALA A 451 13.63 -16.70 21.99
N GLN A 452 13.96 -17.30 23.14
CA GLN A 452 13.51 -18.65 23.49
C GLN A 452 12.03 -18.68 23.86
N LEU A 453 11.54 -17.65 24.56
CA LEU A 453 10.12 -17.52 24.87
C LEU A 453 9.29 -17.34 23.59
N ALA A 454 9.75 -16.52 22.64
CA ALA A 454 9.09 -16.34 21.36
C ALA A 454 8.96 -17.68 20.60
N GLY A 455 10.04 -18.46 20.49
CA GLY A 455 9.98 -19.79 19.88
C GLY A 455 9.00 -20.73 20.59
N TYR A 456 9.01 -20.74 21.93
CA TYR A 456 8.09 -21.56 22.73
C TYR A 456 6.62 -21.18 22.49
N VAL A 457 6.30 -19.88 22.53
CA VAL A 457 4.94 -19.36 22.26
C VAL A 457 4.54 -19.68 20.83
N SER A 458 5.46 -19.54 19.87
CA SER A 458 5.17 -19.81 18.46
C SER A 458 4.74 -21.25 18.22
N GLU A 459 5.45 -22.19 18.84
CA GLU A 459 5.15 -23.62 18.78
C GLU A 459 3.83 -23.96 19.51
N HIS A 460 3.65 -23.49 20.74
CA HIS A 460 2.58 -23.97 21.62
C HIS A 460 1.25 -23.22 21.47
N ALA A 461 1.25 -22.08 20.80
CA ALA A 461 0.07 -21.25 20.56
C ALA A 461 -0.24 -21.10 19.06
N ALA A 462 0.34 -21.96 18.20
CA ALA A 462 0.17 -21.94 16.75
C ALA A 462 0.32 -20.52 16.15
N TYR A 463 1.42 -19.82 16.48
CA TYR A 463 1.65 -18.49 15.91
C TYR A 463 2.22 -18.60 14.51
N HIS A 464 1.43 -18.26 13.49
CA HIS A 464 1.82 -18.41 12.08
C HIS A 464 2.60 -17.22 11.50
N HIS A 465 2.75 -16.12 12.25
CA HIS A 465 3.53 -14.96 11.80
C HIS A 465 5.01 -15.08 12.19
N GLY A 466 5.86 -14.26 11.59
CA GLY A 466 7.30 -14.26 11.89
C GLY A 466 7.62 -13.97 13.36
N GLU A 467 8.55 -14.74 13.94
CA GLU A 467 8.99 -14.63 15.34
C GLU A 467 9.47 -13.22 15.74
N VAL A 468 9.95 -12.41 14.78
CA VAL A 468 10.35 -11.02 15.02
C VAL A 468 9.18 -10.18 15.55
N SER A 469 7.97 -10.39 15.03
CA SER A 469 6.77 -9.70 15.52
C SER A 469 6.43 -10.11 16.96
N LEU A 470 6.59 -11.41 17.26
CA LEU A 470 6.32 -11.97 18.58
C LEU A 470 7.34 -11.51 19.61
N THR A 471 8.64 -11.47 19.27
CA THR A 471 9.68 -10.89 20.13
C THR A 471 9.41 -9.42 20.43
N GLY A 472 9.01 -8.63 19.44
CA GLY A 472 8.58 -7.23 19.64
C GLY A 472 7.38 -7.11 20.57
N THR A 473 6.41 -8.01 20.45
CA THR A 473 5.24 -8.08 21.35
C THR A 473 5.68 -8.35 22.79
N ILE A 474 6.55 -9.33 23.02
CA ILE A 474 7.09 -9.68 24.35
C ILE A 474 7.86 -8.48 24.95
N VAL A 475 8.73 -7.84 24.17
CA VAL A 475 9.49 -6.68 24.64
C VAL A 475 8.56 -5.55 25.06
N ASN A 476 7.56 -5.21 24.25
CA ASN A 476 6.60 -4.15 24.56
C ASN A 476 5.78 -4.46 25.82
N MET A 477 5.40 -5.72 26.04
CA MET A 477 4.68 -6.14 27.26
C MET A 477 5.52 -6.10 28.54
N ALA A 478 6.86 -6.10 28.41
CA ALA A 478 7.80 -6.04 29.52
C ALA A 478 8.32 -4.64 29.83
N GLN A 479 8.21 -3.69 28.89
CA GLN A 479 8.71 -2.32 29.06
C GLN A 479 8.13 -1.64 30.30
N ASN A 480 8.99 -0.94 31.04
CA ASN A 480 8.67 -0.31 32.33
C ASN A 480 9.11 1.17 32.44
N TYR A 481 9.49 1.80 31.32
CA TYR A 481 9.83 3.23 31.35
C TYR A 481 8.56 4.09 31.45
N THR A 482 8.68 5.31 31.99
CA THR A 482 7.54 6.23 32.12
C THR A 482 6.85 6.49 30.77
N GLY A 483 5.57 6.17 30.67
CA GLY A 483 4.78 6.27 29.44
C GLY A 483 4.73 5.00 28.59
N SER A 484 5.23 3.87 29.10
CA SER A 484 4.99 2.53 28.53
C SER A 484 3.77 1.88 29.20
N ASN A 485 3.95 0.78 29.92
CA ASN A 485 2.86 0.08 30.63
C ASN A 485 2.71 0.65 32.04
N ASN A 486 1.47 0.95 32.47
CA ASN A 486 1.20 1.27 33.88
C ASN A 486 1.38 0.01 34.75
N ILE A 487 1.01 -1.15 34.22
CA ILE A 487 1.30 -2.46 34.81
C ILE A 487 1.96 -3.33 33.73
N ASN A 488 3.29 -3.50 33.81
CA ASN A 488 3.98 -4.46 32.97
C ASN A 488 3.63 -5.89 33.44
N LEU A 489 3.20 -6.75 32.51
CA LEU A 489 2.79 -8.13 32.82
C LEU A 489 3.96 -9.11 32.74
N LEU A 490 5.05 -8.66 32.14
CA LEU A 490 6.32 -9.36 32.03
C LEU A 490 7.42 -8.52 32.68
N PHE A 491 8.38 -9.19 33.32
CA PHE A 491 9.49 -8.52 34.01
C PHE A 491 10.61 -8.20 32.99
N PRO A 492 11.10 -6.94 32.91
CA PRO A 492 12.18 -6.57 32.01
C PRO A 492 13.56 -6.86 32.63
N SER A 493 14.10 -8.07 32.43
CA SER A 493 15.46 -8.41 32.87
C SER A 493 16.50 -8.09 31.78
N GLY A 494 17.10 -6.92 31.89
CA GLY A 494 18.06 -6.37 30.94
C GLY A 494 17.60 -5.05 30.32
N GLN A 495 18.16 -4.68 29.17
CA GLN A 495 17.82 -3.41 28.50
C GLN A 495 16.60 -3.57 27.58
N PHE A 496 15.39 -3.31 28.11
CA PHE A 496 14.12 -3.36 27.35
C PHE A 496 13.76 -2.04 26.66
N GLY A 497 14.71 -1.11 26.59
CA GLY A 497 14.57 0.19 25.95
C GLY A 497 14.20 1.28 26.95
N THR A 498 14.36 2.51 26.52
CA THR A 498 14.21 3.69 27.37
C THR A 498 13.21 4.68 26.78
N ARG A 499 12.79 5.63 27.62
CA ARG A 499 11.92 6.73 27.19
C ARG A 499 12.53 7.58 26.08
N LEU A 500 13.86 7.67 25.98
CA LEU A 500 14.55 8.53 25.00
C LEU A 500 14.19 8.17 23.56
N GLN A 501 13.97 6.89 23.27
CA GLN A 501 13.58 6.41 21.95
C GLN A 501 12.22 5.71 21.94
N GLY A 502 11.42 5.87 23.02
CA GLY A 502 10.15 5.18 23.18
C GLY A 502 10.28 3.66 23.10
N GLY A 503 11.32 3.10 23.72
CA GLY A 503 11.59 1.66 23.75
C GLY A 503 12.26 1.07 22.52
N LYS A 504 12.49 1.85 21.45
CA LYS A 504 13.14 1.37 20.22
C LYS A 504 14.62 1.02 20.39
N ASP A 505 15.23 1.51 21.45
CA ASP A 505 16.61 1.24 21.89
C ASP A 505 16.72 -0.02 22.76
N ALA A 506 15.69 -0.87 22.79
CA ALA A 506 15.76 -2.18 23.42
C ALA A 506 16.87 -3.03 22.79
N ALA A 507 17.59 -3.78 23.64
CA ALA A 507 18.59 -4.72 23.18
C ALA A 507 17.94 -5.90 22.45
N SER A 508 18.71 -6.57 21.58
CA SER A 508 18.22 -7.73 20.83
C SER A 508 17.66 -8.81 21.76
N ALA A 509 16.58 -9.47 21.33
CA ALA A 509 15.89 -10.55 22.05
C ALA A 509 16.81 -11.73 22.47
N ARG A 510 18.02 -11.82 21.90
CA ARG A 510 19.04 -12.81 22.26
C ARG A 510 19.78 -12.49 23.57
N TYR A 511 19.78 -11.23 24.00
CA TYR A 511 20.53 -10.73 25.15
C TYR A 511 19.66 -10.42 26.37
N ILE A 512 18.37 -10.18 26.15
CA ILE A 512 17.42 -9.81 27.21
C ILE A 512 16.59 -11.00 27.66
N PHE A 513 16.23 -10.98 28.94
CA PHE A 513 15.50 -12.04 29.61
C PHE A 513 14.18 -11.52 30.17
N THR A 514 13.21 -12.41 30.31
CA THR A 514 11.94 -12.06 30.92
C THR A 514 11.35 -13.25 31.69
N ARG A 515 10.36 -12.95 32.52
CA ARG A 515 9.51 -13.89 33.26
C ARG A 515 8.15 -13.24 33.49
N LEU A 516 7.17 -14.00 33.96
CA LEU A 516 5.93 -13.40 34.44
C LEU A 516 6.21 -12.47 35.63
N GLU A 517 5.54 -11.33 35.65
CA GLU A 517 5.49 -10.52 36.84
C GLU A 517 4.64 -11.17 37.93
N THR A 518 5.00 -10.90 39.19
CA THR A 518 4.30 -11.47 40.34
C THR A 518 2.84 -11.03 40.37
N LEU A 519 2.56 -9.80 39.94
CA LEU A 519 1.21 -9.24 39.89
C LEU A 519 0.35 -9.87 38.78
N THR A 520 0.94 -10.46 37.74
CA THR A 520 0.20 -10.93 36.56
C THR A 520 -0.83 -12.00 36.91
N ARG A 521 -0.52 -12.94 37.81
CA ARG A 521 -1.49 -13.95 38.28
C ARG A 521 -2.47 -13.46 39.35
N ALA A 522 -2.23 -12.26 39.91
CA ALA A 522 -3.24 -11.57 40.70
C ALA A 522 -4.24 -10.81 39.80
N VAL A 523 -3.79 -10.30 38.65
CA VAL A 523 -4.66 -9.70 37.63
C VAL A 523 -5.47 -10.78 36.91
N PHE A 524 -4.84 -11.89 36.53
CA PHE A 524 -5.47 -13.02 35.83
C PHE A 524 -5.44 -14.26 36.73
N HIS A 525 -6.51 -14.45 37.49
CA HIS A 525 -6.54 -15.44 38.56
C HIS A 525 -6.53 -16.88 38.01
N VAL A 526 -5.78 -17.78 38.66
CA VAL A 526 -5.62 -19.16 38.19
C VAL A 526 -6.92 -19.96 38.24
N GLU A 527 -7.81 -19.62 39.17
CA GLU A 527 -9.12 -20.30 39.30
C GLU A 527 -10.09 -19.97 38.16
N ASP A 528 -9.83 -18.91 37.39
CA ASP A 528 -10.62 -18.56 36.21
C ASP A 528 -10.20 -19.38 34.99
N ASP A 529 -8.96 -19.90 34.95
CA ASP A 529 -8.41 -20.62 33.79
C ASP A 529 -9.37 -21.73 33.26
N PRO A 530 -10.01 -22.59 34.08
CA PRO A 530 -10.95 -23.62 33.60
C PRO A 530 -12.27 -23.09 33.03
N LEU A 531 -12.63 -21.83 33.30
CA LEU A 531 -13.86 -21.20 32.83
C LEU A 531 -13.68 -20.52 31.47
N LEU A 532 -12.44 -20.34 31.01
CA LEU A 532 -12.12 -19.66 29.76
C LEU A 532 -12.41 -20.57 28.56
N ASN A 533 -12.86 -19.96 27.47
CA ASN A 533 -13.11 -20.65 26.21
C ASN A 533 -11.83 -20.68 25.37
N PHE A 534 -11.07 -21.77 25.48
CA PHE A 534 -9.84 -21.98 24.69
C PHE A 534 -10.16 -22.23 23.22
N LEU A 535 -9.47 -21.50 22.34
CA LEU A 535 -9.62 -21.68 20.90
C LEU A 535 -8.82 -22.91 20.44
N GLU A 536 -9.17 -23.44 19.26
CA GLU A 536 -8.42 -24.49 18.59
C GLU A 536 -7.82 -23.97 17.28
N ASP A 537 -6.57 -24.32 17.02
CA ASP A 537 -5.86 -24.03 15.77
C ASP A 537 -4.90 -25.19 15.45
N ASP A 538 -4.86 -25.66 14.20
CA ASP A 538 -4.16 -26.88 13.77
C ASP A 538 -4.46 -28.13 14.64
N GLY A 539 -5.67 -28.23 15.21
CA GLY A 539 -6.05 -29.30 16.14
C GLY A 539 -5.36 -29.23 17.51
N GLN A 540 -4.75 -28.10 17.85
CA GLN A 540 -4.17 -27.82 19.15
C GLN A 540 -5.00 -26.77 19.89
N SER A 541 -5.19 -26.96 21.20
CA SER A 541 -5.76 -25.93 22.06
C SER A 541 -4.75 -24.79 22.25
N ILE A 542 -5.12 -23.60 21.81
CA ILE A 542 -4.32 -22.38 21.85
C ILE A 542 -4.85 -21.44 22.95
N GLU A 543 -4.62 -20.12 22.85
CA GLU A 543 -5.10 -19.13 23.82
C GLU A 543 -6.64 -19.05 23.87
N PRO A 544 -7.22 -18.53 24.98
CA PRO A 544 -8.65 -18.30 25.05
C PRO A 544 -9.11 -17.13 24.19
N ASP A 545 -10.42 -17.02 23.98
CA ASP A 545 -11.04 -15.88 23.33
C ASP A 545 -10.71 -14.54 24.03
N PHE A 546 -10.74 -14.54 25.36
CA PHE A 546 -10.23 -13.48 26.23
C PHE A 546 -9.77 -14.06 27.58
N TYR A 547 -8.95 -13.31 28.30
CA TYR A 547 -8.78 -13.52 29.75
C TYR A 547 -9.75 -12.64 30.54
N SER A 548 -10.10 -13.05 31.76
CA SER A 548 -10.93 -12.26 32.67
C SER A 548 -10.05 -11.56 33.70
N PRO A 549 -9.55 -10.33 33.46
CA PRO A 549 -8.76 -9.64 34.46
C PRO A 549 -9.64 -9.09 35.59
N VAL A 550 -9.10 -9.07 36.81
CA VAL A 550 -9.75 -8.43 37.98
C VAL A 550 -9.83 -6.90 37.82
N LEU A 551 -8.94 -6.32 37.01
CA LEU A 551 -8.89 -4.90 36.68
C LEU A 551 -9.24 -4.68 35.20
N PRO A 552 -9.85 -3.55 34.81
CA PRO A 552 -10.12 -3.24 33.41
C PRO A 552 -8.80 -2.91 32.69
N MET A 553 -8.07 -3.94 32.24
CA MET A 553 -6.70 -3.79 31.73
C MET A 553 -6.60 -2.88 30.51
N ILE A 554 -7.66 -2.77 29.71
CA ILE A 554 -7.76 -1.82 28.58
C ILE A 554 -7.70 -0.33 29.00
N LEU A 555 -8.04 -0.02 30.26
CA LEU A 555 -7.90 1.33 30.83
C LEU A 555 -6.57 1.49 31.56
N VAL A 556 -5.96 0.37 31.98
CA VAL A 556 -4.68 0.36 32.68
C VAL A 556 -3.53 0.55 31.70
N ASN A 557 -3.46 -0.25 30.63
CA ASN A 557 -2.45 -0.20 29.58
C ASN A 557 -3.12 0.04 28.23
#